data_AF-A0A1C6B9G0-F1
#
_entry.id   AF-A0A1C6B9G0-F1
#
_cell.length_a   1.000
_cell.length_b   1.000
_cell.length_c   1.000
_cell.angle_alpha   90.00
_cell.angle_beta   90.00
_cell.angle_gamma   90.00
#
_symmetry.space_group_name_H-M   'P 1'
#
loop_
_entity.id
_entity.type
_entity.pdbx_description
1 polymer ?
#
loop_
_entity_poly.entity_id
_entity_poly.type
_entity_poly.pdbx_seq_one_letter_code
_entity_poly.pdbx_strand_id
1 'polypeptide(L)'
;MELGLTFPLQRFLKVKTPAYGTEPDRRFCWDLHVIDLRGCRCLLAVHCHSRYTFVRYDVSPLQWKDIPGLFREGLIDSLAAAGFAPNQVEEYLHQAGRMEITRTHGRREVAFLNRAWEDVLALDLCLDTASQVQPLLDHAVNTRPSRCVGFEGLGIGLERITTVLK
;
A
#
# COMPACT_ATOMS: atom_id res chain seq x y z
N MET A 1 10.16 9.09 -2.13
CA MET A 1 8.90 8.38 -1.86
C MET A 1 8.90 8.08 -0.39
N GLU A 2 7.83 8.42 0.33
CA GLU A 2 7.77 8.20 1.77
C GLU A 2 6.88 7.01 2.12
N LEU A 3 7.42 6.11 2.95
CA LEU A 3 6.78 4.90 3.43
C LEU A 3 6.48 5.05 4.93
N GLY A 4 5.24 5.44 5.23
CA GLY A 4 4.77 5.71 6.57
C GLY A 4 4.49 4.43 7.33
N LEU A 5 5.26 4.14 8.37
CA LEU A 5 5.02 2.94 9.17
C LEU A 5 3.96 3.23 10.23
N THR A 6 2.85 2.50 10.16
CA THR A 6 1.87 2.45 11.26
C THR A 6 2.52 1.97 12.57
N PHE A 7 1.97 2.38 13.70
CA PHE A 7 2.49 1.97 15.02
C PHE A 7 2.56 0.44 15.20
N PRO A 8 1.56 -0.36 14.77
CA PRO A 8 1.66 -1.82 14.87
C PRO A 8 2.79 -2.40 14.00
N LEU A 9 3.02 -1.85 12.80
CA LEU A 9 4.14 -2.29 11.96
C LEU A 9 5.49 -1.94 12.60
N GLN A 10 5.64 -0.75 13.18
CA GLN A 10 6.86 -0.38 13.92
C GLN A 10 7.15 -1.37 15.07
N ARG A 11 6.12 -1.74 15.84
CA ARG A 11 6.25 -2.71 16.94
C ARG A 11 6.61 -4.11 16.45
N PHE A 12 6.00 -4.56 15.36
CA PHE A 12 6.29 -5.85 14.73
C PHE A 12 7.75 -5.92 14.27
N LEU A 13 8.24 -4.85 13.62
CA LEU A 13 9.63 -4.75 13.15
C LEU A 13 10.64 -4.45 14.26
N LYS A 14 10.18 -4.11 15.47
CA LYS A 14 11.02 -3.70 16.62
C LYS A 14 11.94 -2.51 16.30
N VAL A 15 11.45 -1.57 15.49
CA VAL A 15 12.19 -0.36 15.11
C VAL A 15 11.81 0.83 15.99
N LYS A 16 12.73 1.80 16.13
CA LYS A 16 12.41 3.09 16.74
C LYS A 16 11.41 3.84 15.87
N THR A 17 10.58 4.67 16.50
CA THR A 17 9.65 5.52 15.77
C THR A 17 10.41 6.40 14.76
N PRO A 18 10.06 6.34 13.46
CA PRO A 18 10.72 7.15 12.44
C PRO A 18 10.51 8.65 12.64
N ALA A 19 11.26 9.44 11.88
CA ALA A 19 11.02 10.88 11.74
C ALA A 19 9.69 11.14 11.02
N TYR A 20 9.16 12.35 11.17
CA TYR A 20 8.05 12.79 10.32
C TYR A 20 8.53 12.92 8.88
N GLY A 21 7.66 12.55 7.95
CA GLY A 21 7.86 12.80 6.53
C GLY A 21 7.90 14.29 6.20
N THR A 22 8.64 14.61 5.15
CA THR A 22 8.80 15.95 4.58
C THR A 22 8.23 16.07 3.17
N GLU A 23 7.83 14.97 2.53
CA GLU A 23 7.20 14.96 1.21
C GLU A 23 5.85 15.69 1.26
N PRO A 24 5.73 16.87 0.61
CA PRO A 24 4.47 17.60 0.57
C PRO A 24 3.43 16.93 -0.34
N ASP A 25 3.85 16.18 -1.36
CA ASP A 25 2.95 15.58 -2.32
C ASP A 25 2.55 14.15 -1.93
N ARG A 26 1.30 14.01 -1.47
CA ARG A 26 0.73 12.73 -1.04
C ARG A 26 0.64 11.67 -2.15
N ARG A 27 0.86 12.04 -3.41
CA ARG A 27 0.98 11.10 -4.53
C ARG A 27 2.27 10.27 -4.48
N PHE A 28 3.24 10.66 -3.66
CA PHE A 28 4.48 9.92 -3.41
C PHE A 28 4.58 9.38 -1.98
N CYS A 29 3.44 9.32 -1.28
CA CYS A 29 3.33 8.83 0.09
C CYS A 29 2.48 7.55 0.13
N TRP A 30 2.98 6.54 0.83
CA TRP A 30 2.27 5.30 1.14
C TRP A 30 2.32 5.02 2.63
N ASP A 31 1.21 4.60 3.21
CA ASP A 31 1.18 4.12 4.59
C ASP A 31 1.14 2.59 4.60
N LEU A 32 2.00 2.00 5.43
CA LEU A 32 2.27 0.57 5.49
C LEU A 32 1.82 -0.03 6.81
N HIS A 33 1.24 -1.22 6.71
CA HIS A 33 0.70 -1.93 7.85
C HIS A 33 0.98 -3.43 7.80
N VAL A 34 1.15 -4.03 8.97
CA VAL A 34 1.20 -5.48 9.12
C VAL A 34 -0.20 -5.96 9.45
N ILE A 35 -0.70 -6.93 8.69
CA ILE A 35 -1.98 -7.59 8.92
C ILE A 35 -1.78 -9.11 9.03
N ASP A 36 -2.76 -9.81 9.60
CA ASP A 36 -2.82 -11.27 9.61
C ASP A 36 -3.93 -11.73 8.67
N LEU A 37 -3.60 -12.58 7.70
CA LEU A 37 -4.55 -13.25 6.81
C LEU A 37 -4.31 -14.75 6.90
N ARG A 38 -5.32 -15.52 7.29
CA ARG A 38 -5.22 -16.99 7.45
C ARG A 38 -4.05 -17.48 8.33
N GLY A 39 -3.63 -16.65 9.30
CA GLY A 39 -2.50 -16.93 10.19
C GLY A 39 -1.12 -16.54 9.63
N CYS A 40 -1.07 -16.00 8.41
CA CYS A 40 0.13 -15.52 7.75
C CYS A 40 0.29 -14.00 7.92
N ARG A 41 1.54 -13.57 8.18
CA ARG A 41 1.89 -12.15 8.29
C ARG A 41 2.00 -11.54 6.90
N CYS A 42 1.20 -10.51 6.65
CA CYS A 42 1.12 -9.87 5.34
C CYS A 42 1.45 -8.38 5.45
N LEU A 43 2.02 -7.82 4.39
CA LEU A 43 2.16 -6.37 4.24
C LEU A 43 0.91 -5.85 3.53
N LEU A 44 0.25 -4.87 4.14
CA LEU A 44 -0.76 -4.03 3.53
C LEU A 44 -0.12 -2.67 3.22
N ALA A 45 -0.18 -2.25 1.96
CA ALA A 45 0.29 -0.94 1.53
C ALA A 45 -0.89 -0.12 1.00
N VAL A 46 -1.06 1.11 1.46
CA VAL A 46 -2.16 1.99 1.06
C VAL A 46 -1.63 3.34 0.61
N HIS A 47 -1.95 3.72 -0.61
CA HIS A 47 -1.54 5.00 -1.19
C HIS A 47 -2.27 6.16 -0.52
N CYS A 48 -1.53 7.15 -0.01
CA CYS A 48 -2.11 8.22 0.81
C CYS A 48 -3.08 9.13 0.02
N HIS A 49 -2.87 9.29 -1.29
CA HIS A 49 -3.70 10.15 -2.12
C HIS A 49 -4.95 9.43 -2.68
N SER A 50 -4.78 8.28 -3.33
CA SER A 50 -5.87 7.58 -4.03
C SER A 50 -6.56 6.48 -3.22
N ARG A 51 -5.94 6.04 -2.12
CA ARG A 51 -6.26 4.81 -1.38
C ARG A 51 -6.14 3.53 -2.22
N TYR A 52 -5.35 3.56 -3.29
CA TYR A 52 -4.96 2.31 -3.95
C TYR A 52 -4.25 1.42 -2.94
N THR A 53 -4.61 0.15 -2.89
CA THR A 53 -4.20 -0.79 -1.86
C THR A 53 -3.62 -2.04 -2.49
N PHE A 54 -2.52 -2.55 -1.97
CA PHE A 54 -2.02 -3.88 -2.35
C PHE A 54 -1.57 -4.68 -1.15
N VAL A 55 -1.60 -6.00 -1.30
CA VAL A 55 -1.17 -6.96 -0.28
C VAL A 55 0.01 -7.80 -0.77
N ARG A 56 1.05 -7.92 0.07
CA ARG A 56 2.02 -9.02 -0.04
C ARG A 56 1.68 -10.07 1.00
N TYR A 57 1.24 -11.23 0.53
CA TYR A 57 0.81 -12.35 1.38
C TYR A 57 2.01 -13.18 1.86
N ASP A 58 1.88 -13.77 3.06
CA ASP A 58 2.85 -14.68 3.68
C ASP A 58 4.30 -14.22 3.58
N VAL A 59 4.57 -13.01 4.09
CA VAL A 59 5.87 -12.37 3.99
C VAL A 59 6.84 -13.00 4.98
N SER A 60 7.96 -13.49 4.47
CA SER A 60 9.00 -14.14 5.28
C SER A 60 9.72 -13.15 6.21
N PRO A 61 10.27 -13.61 7.35
CA PRO A 61 11.07 -12.78 8.25
C PRO A 61 12.26 -12.08 7.58
N LEU A 62 12.81 -12.65 6.51
CA LEU A 62 13.92 -12.04 5.77
C LEU A 62 13.47 -10.83 4.96
N GLN A 63 12.33 -10.96 4.26
CA GLN A 63 11.77 -9.86 3.47
C GLN A 63 11.38 -8.66 4.35
N TRP A 64 10.88 -8.90 5.57
CA TRP A 64 10.58 -7.84 6.53
C TRP A 64 11.78 -6.97 6.93
N LYS A 65 13.03 -7.45 6.74
CA LYS A 65 14.23 -6.66 7.02
C LYS A 65 14.49 -5.58 5.97
N ASP A 66 13.92 -5.72 4.78
CA ASP A 66 14.02 -4.75 3.69
C ASP A 66 12.63 -4.28 3.26
N ILE A 67 12.00 -3.46 4.10
CA ILE A 67 10.68 -2.89 3.83
C ILE A 67 10.64 -2.13 2.49
N PRO A 68 11.61 -1.26 2.15
CA PRO A 68 11.61 -0.59 0.85
C PRO A 68 11.66 -1.57 -0.32
N GLY A 69 12.50 -2.61 -0.27
CA GLY A 69 12.56 -3.63 -1.31
C GLY A 69 11.24 -4.41 -1.45
N LEU A 70 10.71 -4.91 -0.33
CA LEU A 70 9.42 -5.61 -0.27
C LEU A 70 8.27 -4.75 -0.85
N PHE A 71 8.22 -3.48 -0.46
CA PHE A 71 7.23 -2.53 -0.98
C PHE A 71 7.41 -2.32 -2.49
N ARG A 72 8.64 -2.08 -2.95
CA ARG A 72 8.94 -1.80 -4.36
C ARG A 72 8.50 -2.95 -5.26
N GLU A 73 8.86 -4.18 -4.91
CA GLU A 73 8.43 -5.38 -5.62
C GLU A 73 6.90 -5.49 -5.64
N GLY A 74 6.25 -5.34 -4.49
CA GLY A 74 4.79 -5.45 -4.40
C GLY A 74 4.04 -4.37 -5.18
N LEU A 75 4.57 -3.14 -5.21
CA LEU A 75 4.01 -2.07 -6.01
C LEU A 75 4.10 -2.38 -7.50
N ILE A 76 5.25 -2.85 -7.98
CA ILE A 76 5.46 -3.23 -9.39
C ILE A 76 4.50 -4.35 -9.78
N ASP A 77 4.45 -5.42 -8.99
CA ASP A 77 3.61 -6.58 -9.28
C ASP A 77 2.12 -6.20 -9.27
N SER A 78 1.68 -5.43 -8.27
CA SER A 78 0.27 -5.03 -8.15
C SER A 78 -0.16 -4.09 -9.28
N LEU A 79 0.66 -3.10 -9.63
CA LEU A 79 0.34 -2.18 -10.74
C LEU A 79 0.39 -2.88 -12.10
N ALA A 80 1.35 -3.78 -12.32
CA ALA A 80 1.38 -4.59 -13.54
C ALA A 80 0.14 -5.48 -13.66
N ALA A 81 -0.27 -6.14 -12.57
CA ALA A 81 -1.49 -6.94 -12.52
C ALA A 81 -2.78 -6.11 -12.71
N ALA A 82 -2.75 -4.83 -12.31
CA ALA A 82 -3.83 -3.87 -12.55
C ALA A 82 -3.85 -3.32 -14.00
N GLY A 83 -2.89 -3.70 -14.85
CA GLY A 83 -2.84 -3.35 -16.27
C GLY A 83 -2.05 -2.08 -16.59
N PHE A 84 -1.29 -1.53 -15.64
CA PHE A 84 -0.41 -0.39 -15.93
C PHE A 84 0.83 -0.84 -16.73
N ALA A 85 1.20 -0.05 -17.73
CA ALA A 85 2.36 -0.37 -18.55
C ALA A 85 3.67 -0.21 -17.75
N PRO A 86 4.71 -1.03 -18.00
CA PRO A 86 5.96 -0.97 -17.24
C PRO A 86 6.60 0.42 -17.21
N ASN A 87 6.55 1.16 -18.33
CA ASN A 87 7.07 2.52 -18.41
C ASN A 87 6.34 3.51 -17.50
N GLN A 88 5.03 3.36 -17.28
CA GLN A 88 4.28 4.21 -16.34
C GLN A 88 4.72 3.96 -14.90
N VAL A 89 4.96 2.69 -14.54
CA VAL A 89 5.42 2.30 -13.20
C VAL A 89 6.85 2.76 -12.95
N GLU A 90 7.73 2.61 -13.95
CA GLU A 90 9.12 3.07 -13.89
C GLU A 90 9.21 4.59 -13.75
N GLU A 91 8.43 5.34 -14.55
CA GLU A 91 8.37 6.80 -14.48
C GLU A 91 7.85 7.27 -13.12
N TYR A 92 6.80 6.63 -12.58
CA TYR A 92 6.30 6.93 -11.24
C TYR A 92 7.37 6.70 -10.16
N LEU A 93 8.07 5.57 -10.20
CA LEU A 93 9.16 5.27 -9.27
C LEU A 93 10.34 6.26 -9.42
N HIS A 94 10.64 6.69 -10.65
CA HIS A 94 11.67 7.67 -10.93
C HIS A 94 11.31 9.04 -10.34
N GLN A 95 10.09 9.54 -10.59
CA GLN A 95 9.60 10.80 -10.03
C GLN A 95 9.53 10.78 -8.50
N ALA A 96 9.08 9.66 -7.94
CA ALA A 96 9.00 9.51 -6.50
C ALA A 96 10.39 9.49 -5.84
N GLY A 97 11.45 9.11 -6.57
CA GLY A 97 12.81 9.07 -6.05
C GLY A 97 13.03 7.98 -4.99
N ARG A 98 14.08 8.15 -4.18
CA ARG A 98 14.46 7.17 -3.15
C ARG A 98 13.33 6.95 -2.14
N MET A 99 13.13 5.68 -1.73
CA MET A 99 12.19 5.31 -0.69
C MET A 99 12.78 5.59 0.70
N GLU A 100 12.03 6.30 1.53
CA GLU A 100 12.42 6.65 2.90
C GLU A 100 11.35 6.22 3.90
N ILE A 101 11.79 5.70 5.05
CA ILE A 101 10.90 5.26 6.11
C ILE A 101 10.51 6.44 7.00
N THR A 102 9.21 6.69 7.15
CA THR A 102 8.67 7.84 7.87
C THR A 102 7.57 7.43 8.84
N ARG A 103 7.06 8.39 9.62
CA ARG A 103 5.75 8.26 10.28
C ARG A 103 4.64 8.34 9.25
N THR A 104 3.49 7.76 9.57
CA THR A 104 2.27 7.85 8.75
C THR A 104 1.87 9.29 8.44
N HIS A 105 1.31 9.51 7.26
CA HIS A 105 1.21 10.83 6.63
C HIS A 105 0.01 11.69 7.09
N GLY A 106 -0.82 11.18 8.00
CA GLY A 106 -1.84 11.95 8.68
C GLY A 106 -2.96 11.09 9.26
N ARG A 107 -3.82 11.71 10.08
CA ARG A 107 -4.91 10.98 10.75
C ARG A 107 -5.96 10.47 9.76
N ARG A 108 -6.23 11.22 8.68
CA ARG A 108 -7.22 10.82 7.66
C ARG A 108 -6.70 9.66 6.82
N GLU A 109 -5.44 9.72 6.42
CA GLU A 109 -4.71 8.68 5.69
C GLU A 109 -4.76 7.35 6.48
N VAL A 110 -4.41 7.39 7.77
CA VAL A 110 -4.49 6.21 8.65
C VAL A 110 -5.92 5.70 8.81
N ALA A 111 -6.92 6.59 8.93
CA ALA A 111 -8.33 6.16 9.01
C ALA A 111 -8.78 5.43 7.74
N PHE A 112 -8.36 5.89 6.56
CA PHE A 112 -8.66 5.24 5.29
C PHE A 112 -7.87 3.95 5.06
N LEU A 113 -6.64 3.87 5.58
CA LEU A 113 -5.87 2.62 5.65
C LEU A 113 -6.59 1.58 6.52
N ASN A 114 -7.07 1.97 7.71
CA ASN A 114 -7.82 1.05 8.57
C ASN A 114 -9.09 0.54 7.89
N ARG A 115 -9.78 1.41 7.14
CA ARG A 115 -10.91 0.97 6.31
C ARG A 115 -10.48 0.03 5.18
N ALA A 116 -9.30 0.22 4.60
CA ALA A 116 -8.78 -0.65 3.54
C ALA A 116 -8.42 -2.03 4.08
N TRP A 117 -7.87 -2.10 5.30
CA TRP A 117 -7.75 -3.36 6.01
C TRP A 117 -9.13 -4.03 6.18
N GLU A 118 -10.13 -3.35 6.72
CA GLU A 118 -11.47 -3.95 6.87
C GLU A 118 -12.03 -4.52 5.55
N ASP A 119 -11.84 -3.81 4.43
CA ASP A 119 -12.24 -4.30 3.10
C ASP A 119 -11.46 -5.55 2.68
N VAL A 120 -10.14 -5.58 2.91
CA VAL A 120 -9.29 -6.77 2.65
C VAL A 120 -9.79 -7.98 3.44
N LEU A 121 -10.12 -7.81 4.74
CA LEU A 121 -10.66 -8.90 5.55
C LEU A 121 -12.01 -9.40 5.07
N ALA A 122 -12.87 -8.49 4.58
CA ALA A 122 -14.18 -8.85 4.04
C ALA A 122 -14.08 -9.59 2.68
N LEU A 123 -12.94 -9.48 2.00
CA LEU A 123 -12.67 -10.06 0.68
C LEU A 123 -11.78 -11.31 0.78
N ASP A 124 -11.83 -12.03 1.90
CA ASP A 124 -11.05 -13.25 2.15
C ASP A 124 -11.26 -14.37 1.11
N LEU A 125 -12.38 -14.37 0.38
CA LEU A 125 -12.60 -15.29 -0.75
C LEU A 125 -11.74 -14.96 -1.99
N CYS A 126 -11.22 -13.74 -2.09
CA CYS A 126 -10.32 -13.31 -3.17
C CYS A 126 -8.84 -13.61 -2.86
N LEU A 127 -8.53 -14.06 -1.65
CA LEU A 127 -7.17 -14.38 -1.22
C LEU A 127 -6.67 -15.65 -1.93
N ASP A 128 -5.51 -15.54 -2.57
CA ASP A 128 -4.78 -16.69 -3.12
C ASP A 128 -3.70 -17.13 -2.13
N THR A 129 -3.91 -18.25 -1.43
CA THR A 129 -2.94 -18.74 -0.44
C THR A 129 -1.69 -19.39 -1.06
N ALA A 130 -1.66 -19.56 -2.38
CA ALA A 130 -0.51 -20.16 -3.10
C ALA A 130 0.48 -19.12 -3.64
N SER A 131 0.17 -17.82 -3.53
CA SER A 131 0.97 -16.73 -4.10
C SER A 131 1.24 -15.61 -3.10
N GLN A 132 2.41 -14.98 -3.15
CA GLN A 132 2.65 -13.74 -2.38
C GLN A 132 1.97 -12.52 -3.02
N VAL A 133 1.85 -12.51 -4.36
CA VAL A 133 1.16 -11.44 -5.10
C VAL A 133 -0.33 -11.75 -5.12
N GLN A 134 -1.17 -10.73 -4.94
CA GLN A 134 -2.60 -10.91 -4.72
C GLN A 134 -3.47 -10.16 -5.77
N PRO A 135 -3.36 -10.46 -7.09
CA PRO A 135 -4.05 -9.68 -8.12
C PRO A 135 -5.56 -9.58 -7.94
N LEU A 136 -6.24 -10.69 -7.60
CA LEU A 136 -7.69 -10.71 -7.46
C LEU A 136 -8.15 -9.93 -6.23
N LEU A 137 -7.49 -10.11 -5.08
CA LEU A 137 -7.79 -9.39 -3.84
C LEU A 137 -7.49 -7.90 -4.00
N ASP A 138 -6.33 -7.53 -4.54
CA ASP A 138 -5.96 -6.15 -4.81
C ASP A 138 -7.00 -5.50 -5.74
N HIS A 139 -7.38 -6.17 -6.83
CA HIS A 139 -8.40 -5.66 -7.74
C HIS A 139 -9.75 -5.48 -7.04
N ALA A 140 -10.21 -6.47 -6.25
CA ALA A 140 -11.47 -6.41 -5.53
C ALA A 140 -11.52 -5.27 -4.51
N VAL A 141 -10.43 -5.04 -3.76
CA VAL A 141 -10.31 -3.92 -2.82
C VAL A 141 -10.31 -2.58 -3.57
N ASN A 142 -9.58 -2.50 -4.68
CA ASN A 142 -9.42 -1.25 -5.43
C ASN A 142 -10.61 -0.88 -6.31
N THR A 143 -11.54 -1.82 -6.56
CA THR A 143 -12.83 -1.62 -7.25
C THR A 143 -14.00 -1.40 -6.29
N ARG A 144 -13.77 -1.46 -4.97
CA ARG A 144 -14.78 -1.15 -3.96
C ARG A 144 -14.91 0.37 -3.76
N PRO A 145 -16.12 0.96 -3.83
CA PRO A 145 -16.31 2.39 -3.58
C PRO A 145 -15.80 2.79 -2.19
N SER A 146 -14.90 3.76 -2.14
CA SER A 146 -14.27 4.22 -0.91
C SER A 146 -13.99 5.72 -0.91
N ARG A 147 -13.80 6.28 0.28
CA ARG A 147 -13.28 7.66 0.47
C ARG A 147 -11.77 7.63 0.61
N CYS A 148 -11.10 8.71 0.23
CA CYS A 148 -9.66 8.88 0.41
C CYS A 148 -9.35 10.35 0.74
N VAL A 149 -8.06 10.71 0.85
CA VAL A 149 -7.66 12.10 1.12
C VAL A 149 -7.67 12.94 -0.16
N GLY A 150 -7.21 12.37 -1.29
CA GLY A 150 -7.00 13.12 -2.53
C GLY A 150 -8.25 13.47 -3.33
N PHE A 151 -9.40 12.85 -3.02
CA PHE A 151 -10.64 13.00 -3.78
C PHE A 151 -11.84 13.17 -2.86
N GLU A 152 -12.73 14.08 -3.22
CA GLU A 152 -14.02 14.27 -2.56
C GLU A 152 -14.98 13.11 -2.87
N GLY A 153 -15.77 12.72 -1.87
CA GLY A 153 -16.81 11.70 -2.02
C GLY A 153 -16.33 10.25 -2.19
N LEU A 154 -17.26 9.38 -2.60
CA LEU A 154 -16.99 7.98 -2.90
C LEU A 154 -16.45 7.83 -4.32
N GLY A 155 -15.59 6.84 -4.52
CA GLY A 155 -15.01 6.54 -5.83
C GLY A 155 -14.08 5.33 -5.74
N ILE A 156 -13.44 5.03 -6.86
CA ILE A 156 -12.71 3.78 -7.07
C ILE A 156 -11.20 4.02 -6.95
N GLY A 157 -10.50 3.23 -6.13
CA GLY A 157 -9.06 3.38 -5.89
C GLY A 157 -8.23 3.18 -7.15
N LEU A 158 -8.63 2.20 -7.99
CA LEU A 158 -8.00 1.88 -9.27
C LEU A 158 -8.11 3.04 -10.29
N GLU A 159 -9.29 3.66 -10.40
CA GLU A 159 -9.48 4.81 -11.29
C GLU A 159 -8.67 6.02 -10.80
N ARG A 160 -8.66 6.25 -9.49
CA ARG A 160 -7.93 7.37 -8.87
C ARG A 160 -6.41 7.24 -9.06
N ILE A 161 -5.82 6.05 -8.88
CA ILE A 161 -4.36 5.90 -9.08
C ILE A 161 -3.95 6.12 -10.54
N THR A 162 -4.86 5.89 -11.49
CA THR A 162 -4.61 6.19 -12.91
C THR A 162 -4.36 7.68 -13.13
N THR A 163 -4.90 8.58 -12.31
CA THR A 163 -4.61 10.03 -12.41
C THR A 163 -3.22 10.41 -11.92
N VAL A 164 -2.56 9.52 -11.18
CA VAL A 164 -1.22 9.70 -10.60
C VAL A 164 -0.15 9.07 -11.52
N LEU A 165 -0.46 7.96 -12.17
CA LEU A 165 0.42 7.20 -13.06
C LEU A 165 0.37 7.69 -14.53
N LYS A 166 0.00 8.96 -14.76
CA LYS A 166 -0.12 9.58 -16.09
C LYS A 166 1.16 10.27 -16.51
#